data_AF-A0A1Q6E224-F1
#
_entry.id   AF-A0A1Q6E224-F1
#
_cell.length_a   1.000
_cell.length_b   1.000
_cell.length_c   1.000
_cell.angle_alpha   90.00
_cell.angle_beta   90.00
_cell.angle_gamma   90.00
#
_symmetry.space_group_name_H-M   'P 1'
#
loop_
_entity.id
_entity.type
_entity.pdbx_description
1 polymer ?
#
loop_
_entity_poly.entity_id
_entity_poly.type
_entity_poly.pdbx_seq_one_letter_code
_entity_poly.pdbx_strand_id
1 'polypeptide(L)'
;MNARDNMHRTGSCTDGGFAKASARFGVVTAQGGWRKVTWGVVAGVAAVATAGSLMVPSAAIAAEWVDVGGNQYNAGTAAGDEAGTWSWDGADDMKLNGYDGGAINSAGKLNIAYEGKNTVKTEPDYTGAAIKAQDGTNQKAELNITSSNSTDELNVTAEADAIKSTGDLSISGPGTVNTTSTTSDGIEAKGDLSITGSGTVNATGGTEGIQSKGKTTIDSSGTVIAKGGEGYGVAAGSDIIIKGGGKVEASSIEEAAIWADGNIDISGDSQVEASSQGDLAVDAEGSLAVTNASLDASGVEYGVYGYKGIALDHATVTVRTSGGGGQAIALFTDGDDIVIKNGSIVDAFAEGEFSAAISTRNHQSNIAGGHIYISDSVVKAIARYVESGSDGPDHYSNDQSGEVIPEHRGMNLGIFAQTYEGITPATISIVRSKVTAEGDTAAIFALAISADGKAIGTIEIEGAIIQTPAGGKIIDYRYEEEYSRGISYEAGQTIGTGDAVVDSPYNEAVAKSTVIAPSEEAKPKANPEEATPVVKPAKQQTLVTGAKAEPAEAKKNLPATGDASPVGLAATAFAGVAAAFASLAALLAGFIARRKRE
;
A
#
# COMPACT_ATOMS: atom_id res chain seq x y z
N MET A 1 -28.01 -25.33 30.19
CA MET A 1 -28.47 -24.43 29.10
C MET A 1 -27.56 -23.24 29.19
N ASN A 2 -26.46 -23.32 28.44
CA ASN A 2 -25.19 -22.70 28.79
C ASN A 2 -25.00 -21.39 28.03
N ALA A 3 -24.57 -20.38 28.75
CA ALA A 3 -24.04 -19.13 28.21
C ALA A 3 -22.66 -19.42 27.57
N ARG A 4 -22.67 -19.94 26.34
CA ARG A 4 -21.53 -19.95 25.39
C ARG A 4 -21.98 -19.58 23.96
N ASP A 5 -23.18 -19.01 23.84
CA ASP A 5 -23.79 -18.63 22.56
C ASP A 5 -23.30 -17.27 22.01
N ASN A 6 -22.26 -16.67 22.59
CA ASN A 6 -21.72 -15.40 22.08
C ASN A 6 -20.74 -15.53 20.90
N MET A 7 -20.60 -16.73 20.31
CA MET A 7 -19.85 -16.92 19.06
C MET A 7 -20.74 -17.06 17.81
N HIS A 8 -22.08 -17.05 17.91
CA HIS A 8 -22.95 -17.29 16.74
C HIS A 8 -24.23 -16.44 16.62
N ARG A 9 -24.32 -15.25 17.24
CA ARG A 9 -25.39 -14.27 16.93
C ARG A 9 -24.91 -12.82 16.95
N THR A 10 -24.41 -12.34 15.82
CA THR A 10 -24.70 -10.95 15.41
C THR A 10 -26.05 -10.97 14.70
N GLY A 11 -27.07 -10.49 15.40
CA GLY A 11 -28.42 -10.42 14.85
C GLY A 11 -29.43 -9.88 15.84
N SER A 12 -29.42 -8.57 16.08
CA SER A 12 -30.56 -7.70 15.71
C SER A 12 -30.38 -6.27 16.25
N CYS A 13 -30.84 -5.32 15.43
CA CYS A 13 -31.02 -3.87 15.61
C CYS A 13 -29.84 -3.03 15.09
N THR A 14 -29.95 -2.23 14.03
CA THR A 14 -31.08 -1.81 13.17
C THR A 14 -30.53 -1.16 11.90
N ASP A 15 -31.09 -1.54 10.74
CA ASP A 15 -31.27 -0.79 9.48
C ASP A 15 -30.15 0.11 8.92
N GLY A 16 -29.58 -0.29 7.77
CA GLY A 16 -28.70 0.56 6.97
C GLY A 16 -28.08 -0.04 5.69
N GLY A 17 -28.85 -0.71 4.83
CA GLY A 17 -28.58 -0.73 3.38
C GLY A 17 -27.41 -1.56 2.81
N PHE A 18 -27.61 -2.88 2.66
CA PHE A 18 -26.83 -3.69 1.72
C PHE A 18 -27.09 -3.25 0.26
N ALA A 19 -26.01 -2.94 -0.47
CA ALA A 19 -26.02 -2.83 -1.92
C ALA A 19 -26.25 -4.22 -2.58
N LYS A 20 -27.08 -4.19 -3.60
CA LYS A 20 -27.76 -5.33 -4.22
C LYS A 20 -26.87 -6.03 -5.25
N ALA A 21 -26.32 -7.20 -4.94
CA ALA A 21 -25.74 -8.08 -5.96
C ALA A 21 -26.87 -8.79 -6.75
N SER A 22 -27.04 -8.41 -8.01
CA SER A 22 -27.99 -9.03 -8.94
C SER A 22 -27.48 -10.37 -9.45
N ALA A 23 -28.25 -11.43 -9.21
CA ALA A 23 -28.05 -12.76 -9.80
C ALA A 23 -28.22 -12.76 -11.33
N ARG A 24 -27.30 -13.40 -12.05
CA ARG A 24 -27.64 -14.19 -13.26
C ARG A 24 -26.78 -15.46 -13.34
N PHE A 25 -27.49 -16.57 -13.22
CA PHE A 25 -27.01 -17.94 -13.45
C PHE A 25 -26.58 -18.16 -14.92
N GLY A 26 -25.57 -19.01 -15.08
CA GLY A 26 -25.22 -19.66 -16.34
C GLY A 26 -24.26 -20.81 -16.08
N VAL A 27 -24.80 -22.00 -15.79
CA VAL A 27 -24.06 -23.27 -15.70
C VAL A 27 -23.37 -23.55 -17.03
N VAL A 28 -22.05 -23.73 -17.01
CA VAL A 28 -21.30 -24.43 -18.06
C VAL A 28 -20.32 -25.39 -17.40
N THR A 29 -20.56 -26.67 -17.58
CA THR A 29 -19.62 -27.76 -17.30
C THR A 29 -18.52 -27.78 -18.35
N ALA A 30 -17.25 -27.76 -17.94
CA ALA A 30 -16.13 -28.19 -18.77
C ALA A 30 -14.99 -28.76 -17.92
N GLN A 31 -14.64 -30.02 -18.23
CA GLN A 31 -13.47 -30.73 -17.73
C GLN A 31 -12.16 -30.23 -18.35
N GLY A 32 -11.06 -30.43 -17.61
CA GLY A 32 -9.67 -30.43 -18.10
C GLY A 32 -8.97 -29.09 -17.88
N GLY A 33 -7.71 -29.00 -17.48
CA GLY A 33 -6.62 -29.95 -17.29
C GLY A 33 -5.34 -29.12 -17.13
N TRP A 34 -4.39 -29.60 -16.32
CA TRP A 34 -3.09 -28.96 -16.11
C TRP A 34 -2.37 -28.56 -17.41
N ARG A 35 -1.80 -27.35 -17.49
CA ARG A 35 -0.37 -27.09 -17.83
C ARG A 35 0.01 -25.60 -17.95
N LYS A 36 1.03 -25.25 -17.15
CA LYS A 36 2.22 -24.41 -17.39
C LYS A 36 2.11 -22.97 -17.95
N VAL A 37 2.59 -22.08 -17.08
CA VAL A 37 3.11 -20.72 -17.30
C VAL A 37 4.38 -20.71 -18.17
N THR A 38 4.49 -19.70 -19.04
CA THR A 38 5.77 -19.06 -19.42
C THR A 38 5.51 -17.59 -19.75
N TRP A 39 6.16 -16.69 -19.01
CA TRP A 39 6.35 -15.27 -19.33
C TRP A 39 7.38 -15.11 -20.45
N GLY A 40 7.18 -14.11 -21.32
CA GLY A 40 8.13 -13.74 -22.37
C GLY A 40 7.80 -12.37 -22.98
N VAL A 41 8.61 -11.38 -22.61
CA VAL A 41 8.73 -10.00 -23.10
C VAL A 41 8.87 -9.95 -24.63
N VAL A 42 8.39 -8.88 -25.29
CA VAL A 42 9.13 -8.03 -26.25
C VAL A 42 8.23 -6.91 -26.81
N ALA A 43 8.66 -5.68 -26.55
CA ALA A 43 8.28 -4.46 -27.25
C ALA A 43 8.95 -4.41 -28.64
N GLY A 44 8.26 -3.92 -29.66
CA GLY A 44 8.83 -3.80 -31.00
C GLY A 44 7.91 -3.12 -32.01
N VAL A 45 8.04 -1.79 -32.09
CA VAL A 45 7.45 -0.83 -33.02
C VAL A 45 7.61 -1.21 -34.50
N ALA A 46 6.59 -0.95 -35.33
CA ALA A 46 6.77 -0.43 -36.70
C ALA A 46 5.47 0.14 -37.28
N ALA A 47 5.45 1.45 -37.50
CA ALA A 47 4.49 2.17 -38.31
C ALA A 47 4.68 1.87 -39.82
N VAL A 48 3.61 2.04 -40.60
CA VAL A 48 3.51 2.83 -41.84
C VAL A 48 2.33 2.32 -42.67
N ALA A 49 1.30 3.16 -42.79
CA ALA A 49 0.45 3.24 -43.97
C ALA A 49 -0.18 4.64 -44.02
N THR A 50 0.54 5.58 -44.62
CA THR A 50 0.01 6.86 -45.08
C THR A 50 -0.89 6.62 -46.30
N ALA A 51 -2.20 6.63 -46.08
CA ALA A 51 -3.19 6.85 -47.13
C ALA A 51 -4.21 7.86 -46.60
N GLY A 52 -4.33 8.98 -47.30
CA GLY A 52 -5.06 10.16 -46.85
C GLY A 52 -6.53 9.89 -46.57
N SER A 53 -6.88 9.87 -45.30
CA SER A 53 -8.07 10.54 -44.80
C SER A 53 -7.62 11.94 -44.37
N LEU A 54 -8.35 12.95 -44.84
CA LEU A 54 -8.35 14.27 -44.23
C LEU A 54 -8.78 14.06 -42.78
N MET A 55 -7.82 13.84 -41.88
CA MET A 55 -8.05 13.96 -40.45
C MET A 55 -8.51 15.39 -40.28
N VAL A 56 -9.82 15.58 -40.13
CA VAL A 56 -10.36 16.72 -39.43
C VAL A 56 -9.48 16.81 -38.17
N PRO A 57 -8.82 17.95 -37.87
CA PRO A 57 -8.22 18.08 -36.55
C PRO A 57 -9.31 17.64 -35.59
N SER A 58 -9.01 16.66 -34.73
CA SER A 58 -9.93 16.32 -33.65
C SER A 58 -10.14 17.65 -32.95
N ALA A 59 -11.27 18.30 -33.26
CA ALA A 59 -11.67 19.51 -32.59
C ALA A 59 -11.92 18.96 -31.20
N ALA A 60 -10.93 19.12 -30.32
CA ALA A 60 -11.18 19.10 -28.91
C ALA A 60 -12.35 20.08 -28.77
N ILE A 61 -13.52 19.51 -28.47
CA ILE A 61 -14.74 20.28 -28.36
C ILE A 61 -14.48 21.14 -27.13
N ALA A 62 -14.40 22.45 -27.33
CA ALA A 62 -14.21 23.39 -26.24
C ALA A 62 -15.31 23.23 -25.18
N ALA A 63 -15.04 23.66 -23.95
CA ALA A 63 -16.08 23.94 -22.97
C ALA A 63 -17.20 24.75 -23.63
N GLU A 64 -18.44 24.29 -23.50
CA GLU A 64 -19.61 24.91 -24.13
C GLU A 64 -19.91 26.27 -23.52
N TRP A 65 -19.66 26.39 -22.21
CA TRP A 65 -19.74 27.64 -21.46
C TRP A 65 -18.94 27.55 -20.16
N VAL A 66 -18.61 28.73 -19.62
CA VAL A 66 -18.11 28.93 -18.26
C VAL A 66 -19.01 29.95 -17.55
N ASP A 67 -19.38 29.69 -16.31
CA ASP A 67 -20.05 30.62 -15.40
C ASP A 67 -19.04 31.09 -14.36
N VAL A 68 -18.90 32.40 -14.20
CA VAL A 68 -18.03 33.01 -13.17
C VAL A 68 -18.86 33.96 -12.33
N GLY A 69 -19.01 33.64 -11.04
CA GLY A 69 -19.77 34.44 -10.09
C GLY A 69 -21.25 34.60 -10.46
N GLY A 70 -21.85 33.61 -11.13
CA GLY A 70 -23.26 33.62 -11.57
C GLY A 70 -23.50 34.24 -12.94
N ASN A 71 -22.44 34.58 -13.68
CA ASN A 71 -22.54 35.10 -15.05
C ASN A 71 -21.98 34.08 -16.04
N GLN A 72 -22.82 33.63 -16.96
CA GLN A 72 -22.46 32.64 -17.99
C GLN A 72 -21.86 33.30 -19.24
N TYR A 73 -20.76 32.73 -19.72
CA TYR A 73 -20.04 33.07 -20.95
C TYR A 73 -20.03 31.85 -21.87
N ASN A 74 -20.41 32.01 -23.13
CA ASN A 74 -20.49 30.91 -24.10
C ASN A 74 -19.21 30.78 -24.93
N ALA A 75 -18.95 29.56 -25.39
CA ALA A 75 -17.78 29.24 -26.22
C ALA A 75 -17.63 30.14 -27.45
N GLY A 76 -16.40 30.32 -27.90
CA GLY A 76 -16.03 31.08 -29.09
C GLY A 76 -15.85 32.58 -28.88
N THR A 77 -16.05 33.09 -27.66
CA THR A 77 -15.74 34.47 -27.30
C THR A 77 -14.99 34.50 -25.98
N ALA A 78 -13.76 35.03 -26.00
CA ALA A 78 -12.98 35.23 -24.79
C ALA A 78 -13.70 36.16 -23.80
N ALA A 79 -13.57 35.86 -22.51
CA ALA A 79 -14.19 36.60 -21.42
C ALA A 79 -13.16 36.89 -20.31
N GLY A 80 -13.44 37.87 -19.47
CA GLY A 80 -12.60 38.25 -18.34
C GLY A 80 -13.11 39.53 -17.69
N ASP A 81 -12.54 39.87 -16.54
CA ASP A 81 -12.81 41.13 -15.87
C ASP A 81 -11.83 42.24 -16.29
N GLU A 82 -12.21 43.49 -16.03
CA GLU A 82 -11.36 44.65 -16.36
C GLU A 82 -10.07 44.69 -15.52
N ALA A 83 -10.11 44.12 -14.31
CA ALA A 83 -8.96 44.07 -13.40
C ALA A 83 -7.94 42.99 -13.79
N GLY A 84 -8.29 42.07 -14.70
CA GLY A 84 -7.42 40.96 -15.10
C GLY A 84 -7.23 39.91 -14.01
N THR A 85 -8.16 39.83 -13.06
CA THR A 85 -8.13 38.81 -12.00
C THR A 85 -8.55 37.45 -12.51
N TRP A 86 -9.32 37.41 -13.59
CA TRP A 86 -9.58 36.18 -14.33
C TRP A 86 -9.76 36.43 -15.82
N SER A 87 -9.44 35.42 -16.62
CA SER A 87 -9.73 35.41 -18.06
C SER A 87 -10.03 33.99 -18.52
N TRP A 88 -10.91 33.85 -19.50
CA TRP A 88 -11.21 32.60 -20.19
C TRP A 88 -11.04 32.84 -21.69
N ASP A 89 -10.38 31.93 -22.38
CA ASP A 89 -10.05 32.06 -23.81
C ASP A 89 -11.25 31.86 -24.74
N GLY A 90 -12.40 31.50 -24.19
CA GLY A 90 -13.61 31.12 -24.95
C GLY A 90 -13.56 29.67 -25.42
N ALA A 91 -12.60 28.87 -24.95
CA ALA A 91 -12.45 27.45 -25.20
C ALA A 91 -12.31 26.68 -23.88
N ASP A 92 -11.15 26.07 -23.59
CA ASP A 92 -10.95 25.24 -22.40
C ASP A 92 -10.14 25.98 -21.31
N ASP A 93 -9.42 27.04 -21.65
CA ASP A 93 -8.37 27.58 -20.79
C ASP A 93 -8.85 28.82 -20.03
N MET A 94 -8.82 28.72 -18.71
CA MET A 94 -9.06 29.81 -17.77
C MET A 94 -7.77 30.15 -17.01
N LYS A 95 -7.54 31.44 -16.80
CA LYS A 95 -6.48 31.96 -15.94
C LYS A 95 -7.08 32.69 -14.75
N LEU A 96 -6.55 32.44 -13.56
CA LEU A 96 -6.84 33.18 -12.33
C LEU A 96 -5.56 33.89 -11.86
N ASN A 97 -5.67 35.16 -11.50
CA ASN A 97 -4.57 35.96 -11.00
C ASN A 97 -5.05 36.99 -9.97
N GLY A 98 -5.16 36.57 -8.71
CA GLY A 98 -5.75 37.41 -7.66
C GLY A 98 -7.27 37.44 -7.68
N TYR A 99 -7.93 36.41 -8.24
CA TYR A 99 -9.38 36.28 -8.20
C TYR A 99 -9.85 36.19 -6.75
N ASP A 100 -10.83 36.99 -6.37
CA ASP A 100 -11.49 36.94 -5.06
C ASP A 100 -13.00 37.07 -5.29
N GLY A 101 -13.67 35.94 -5.49
CA GLY A 101 -15.03 35.94 -6.00
C GLY A 101 -15.82 34.66 -5.79
N GLY A 102 -16.95 34.59 -6.50
CA GLY A 102 -17.94 33.52 -6.40
C GLY A 102 -17.56 32.25 -7.16
N ALA A 103 -18.52 31.35 -7.30
CA ALA A 103 -18.33 30.05 -7.94
C ALA A 103 -17.87 30.14 -9.40
N ILE A 104 -17.13 29.12 -9.86
CA ILE A 104 -16.68 28.93 -11.24
C ILE A 104 -17.21 27.58 -11.73
N ASN A 105 -18.07 27.58 -12.74
CA ASN A 105 -18.65 26.35 -13.29
C ASN A 105 -18.41 26.26 -14.79
N SER A 106 -18.28 25.07 -15.36
CA SER A 106 -18.22 24.86 -16.82
C SER A 106 -19.05 23.67 -17.28
N ALA A 107 -19.50 23.71 -18.54
CA ALA A 107 -19.97 22.52 -19.25
C ALA A 107 -18.92 22.06 -20.26
N GLY A 108 -18.36 20.86 -20.05
CA GLY A 108 -17.23 20.32 -20.78
C GLY A 108 -15.93 20.45 -19.99
N LYS A 109 -14.81 20.39 -20.72
CA LYS A 109 -13.46 20.49 -20.17
C LYS A 109 -13.16 21.89 -19.66
N LEU A 110 -12.41 22.02 -18.58
CA LEU A 110 -11.90 23.29 -18.08
C LEU A 110 -10.49 23.11 -17.53
N ASN A 111 -9.55 23.90 -18.03
CA ASN A 111 -8.18 24.00 -17.53
C ASN A 111 -8.02 25.34 -16.81
N ILE A 112 -7.87 25.31 -15.50
CA ILE A 112 -7.62 26.48 -14.67
C ILE A 112 -6.12 26.58 -14.38
N ALA A 113 -5.47 27.59 -14.93
CA ALA A 113 -4.14 28.01 -14.53
C ALA A 113 -4.25 29.13 -13.49
N TYR A 114 -3.71 28.94 -12.29
CA TYR A 114 -3.77 29.96 -11.24
C TYR A 114 -2.38 30.52 -10.92
N GLU A 115 -2.33 31.85 -10.78
CA GLU A 115 -1.14 32.63 -10.42
C GLU A 115 -1.47 33.52 -9.21
N GLY A 116 -0.48 33.76 -8.35
CA GLY A 116 -0.70 34.56 -7.14
C GLY A 116 -1.70 33.92 -6.18
N LYS A 117 -2.36 34.74 -5.36
CA LYS A 117 -3.32 34.27 -4.33
C LYS A 117 -4.76 34.46 -4.79
N ASN A 118 -5.47 33.36 -4.97
CA ASN A 118 -6.84 33.31 -5.45
C ASN A 118 -7.77 32.76 -4.36
N THR A 119 -9.00 33.25 -4.34
CA THR A 119 -10.09 32.85 -3.44
C THR A 119 -11.35 32.64 -4.26
N VAL A 120 -11.94 31.44 -4.15
CA VAL A 120 -13.25 31.09 -4.70
C VAL A 120 -14.13 30.70 -3.52
N LYS A 121 -15.20 31.47 -3.29
CA LYS A 121 -16.10 31.27 -2.15
C LYS A 121 -17.55 31.31 -2.58
N THR A 122 -18.33 30.32 -2.19
CA THR A 122 -19.78 30.35 -2.40
C THR A 122 -20.48 31.07 -1.24
N GLU A 123 -21.64 31.66 -1.55
CA GLU A 123 -22.54 32.18 -0.52
C GLU A 123 -23.15 31.04 0.32
N PRO A 124 -23.64 31.32 1.54
CA PRO A 124 -24.38 30.35 2.34
C PRO A 124 -25.59 29.77 1.60
N ASP A 125 -25.97 28.54 1.91
CA ASP A 125 -27.03 27.76 1.28
C ASP A 125 -26.82 27.47 -0.23
N TYR A 126 -25.64 27.76 -0.78
CA TYR A 126 -25.32 27.41 -2.17
C TYR A 126 -25.12 25.90 -2.30
N THR A 127 -25.94 25.28 -3.14
CA THR A 127 -25.99 23.82 -3.31
C THR A 127 -25.06 23.29 -4.41
N GLY A 128 -24.42 24.18 -5.17
CA GLY A 128 -23.43 23.81 -6.18
C GLY A 128 -22.02 23.72 -5.61
N ALA A 129 -21.08 23.20 -6.40
CA ALA A 129 -19.66 23.23 -6.03
C ALA A 129 -19.06 24.62 -6.26
N ALA A 130 -18.03 25.01 -5.49
CA ALA A 130 -17.35 26.29 -5.71
C ALA A 130 -16.58 26.33 -7.03
N ILE A 131 -15.89 25.25 -7.38
CA ILE A 131 -15.32 25.03 -8.71
C ILE A 131 -15.89 23.75 -9.30
N LYS A 132 -16.50 23.81 -10.48
CA LYS A 132 -17.15 22.65 -11.10
C LYS A 132 -16.89 22.52 -12.59
N ALA A 133 -16.59 21.30 -13.04
CA ALA A 133 -16.80 20.89 -14.43
C ALA A 133 -17.93 19.86 -14.50
N GLN A 134 -18.88 20.04 -15.44
CA GLN A 134 -19.96 19.09 -15.70
C GLN A 134 -20.06 18.72 -17.18
N ASP A 135 -20.68 17.57 -17.48
CA ASP A 135 -20.86 17.13 -18.86
C ASP A 135 -21.50 18.22 -19.72
N GLY A 136 -20.90 18.48 -20.88
CA GLY A 136 -21.51 19.25 -21.96
C GLY A 136 -22.41 18.37 -22.82
N THR A 137 -23.04 18.99 -23.81
CA THR A 137 -23.83 18.32 -24.84
C THR A 137 -22.99 17.31 -25.64
N ASN A 138 -21.73 17.64 -25.93
CA ASN A 138 -20.86 16.81 -26.79
C ASN A 138 -19.52 16.38 -26.16
N GLN A 139 -19.25 16.78 -24.92
CA GLN A 139 -17.98 16.50 -24.24
C GLN A 139 -18.22 16.09 -22.78
N LYS A 140 -17.42 15.13 -22.31
CA LYS A 140 -17.36 14.77 -20.89
C LYS A 140 -16.66 15.85 -20.08
N ALA A 141 -17.08 16.00 -18.83
CA ALA A 141 -16.37 16.87 -17.89
C ALA A 141 -14.93 16.39 -17.70
N GLU A 142 -14.01 17.35 -17.70
CA GLU A 142 -12.61 17.15 -17.33
C GLU A 142 -12.16 18.46 -16.67
N LEU A 143 -11.69 18.41 -15.43
CA LEU A 143 -11.23 19.58 -14.70
C LEU A 143 -9.74 19.47 -14.42
N ASN A 144 -8.95 20.39 -14.95
CA ASN A 144 -7.51 20.43 -14.70
C ASN A 144 -7.15 21.73 -13.99
N ILE A 145 -6.52 21.64 -12.82
CA ILE A 145 -6.09 22.80 -12.03
C ILE A 145 -4.58 22.77 -11.93
N THR A 146 -3.91 23.83 -12.40
CA THR A 146 -2.45 23.85 -12.51
C THR A 146 -1.89 25.18 -12.04
N SER A 147 -0.78 25.13 -11.31
CA SER A 147 0.07 26.28 -11.05
C SER A 147 1.42 26.11 -11.74
N SER A 148 2.11 27.23 -11.99
CA SER A 148 3.48 27.24 -12.50
C SER A 148 4.52 27.68 -11.47
N ASN A 149 4.10 28.21 -10.30
CA ASN A 149 4.98 28.77 -9.28
C ASN A 149 4.59 28.31 -7.86
N SER A 150 5.58 27.96 -7.05
CA SER A 150 5.37 27.46 -5.69
C SER A 150 4.74 28.47 -4.72
N THR A 151 4.74 29.75 -5.08
CA THR A 151 4.08 30.80 -4.29
C THR A 151 2.61 31.02 -4.64
N ASP A 152 2.10 30.34 -5.68
CA ASP A 152 0.70 30.47 -6.06
C ASP A 152 -0.19 29.74 -5.06
N GLU A 153 -1.34 30.31 -4.75
CA GLU A 153 -2.33 29.76 -3.83
C GLU A 153 -3.72 29.82 -4.48
N LEU A 154 -4.44 28.71 -4.45
CA LEU A 154 -5.88 28.63 -4.76
C LEU A 154 -6.62 28.22 -3.48
N ASN A 155 -7.47 29.10 -2.96
CA ASN A 155 -8.26 28.87 -1.76
C ASN A 155 -9.74 28.73 -2.14
N VAL A 156 -10.34 27.58 -1.85
CA VAL A 156 -11.71 27.26 -2.26
C VAL A 156 -12.55 26.91 -1.05
N THR A 157 -13.68 27.58 -0.88
CA THR A 157 -14.58 27.33 0.26
C THR A 157 -16.03 27.24 -0.21
N ALA A 158 -16.70 26.16 0.18
CA ALA A 158 -18.10 25.92 -0.15
C ALA A 158 -18.86 25.28 1.02
N GLU A 159 -20.19 25.36 1.00
CA GLU A 159 -21.01 24.54 1.90
C GLU A 159 -21.14 23.10 1.41
N ALA A 160 -21.40 22.95 0.10
CA ALA A 160 -21.28 21.70 -0.66
C ALA A 160 -19.83 21.48 -1.12
N ASP A 161 -19.61 20.75 -2.22
CA ASP A 161 -18.27 20.40 -2.69
C ASP A 161 -17.42 21.65 -2.97
N ALA A 162 -16.17 21.68 -2.50
CA ALA A 162 -15.29 22.80 -2.84
C ALA A 162 -14.84 22.71 -4.31
N ILE A 163 -14.33 21.54 -4.74
CA ILE A 163 -13.95 21.31 -6.14
C ILE A 163 -14.60 20.01 -6.62
N LYS A 164 -15.27 20.05 -7.78
CA LYS A 164 -16.02 18.89 -8.31
C LYS A 164 -15.86 18.73 -9.82
N SER A 165 -15.67 17.50 -10.30
CA SER A 165 -15.84 17.14 -11.71
C SER A 165 -16.86 16.01 -11.86
N THR A 166 -17.80 16.12 -12.81
CA THR A 166 -18.65 14.97 -13.18
C THR A 166 -17.95 13.96 -14.08
N GLY A 167 -16.67 14.18 -14.36
CA GLY A 167 -15.76 13.25 -15.03
C GLY A 167 -14.41 13.30 -14.32
N ASP A 168 -13.33 13.43 -15.08
CA ASP A 168 -11.97 13.36 -14.53
C ASP A 168 -11.55 14.69 -13.89
N LEU A 169 -10.65 14.62 -12.91
CA LEU A 169 -10.09 15.77 -12.21
C LEU A 169 -8.58 15.61 -12.05
N SER A 170 -7.81 16.64 -12.38
CA SER A 170 -6.38 16.70 -12.10
C SER A 170 -5.97 17.99 -11.37
N ILE A 171 -5.05 17.85 -10.42
CA ILE A 171 -4.36 18.96 -9.77
C ILE A 171 -2.86 18.77 -9.99
N SER A 172 -2.17 19.79 -10.48
CA SER A 172 -0.76 19.70 -10.80
C SER A 172 0.03 20.98 -10.55
N GLY A 173 1.36 20.84 -10.55
CA GLY A 173 2.29 21.95 -10.42
C GLY A 173 2.84 22.13 -9.00
N PRO A 174 3.59 23.22 -8.77
CA PRO A 174 4.28 23.47 -7.50
C PRO A 174 3.47 24.32 -6.51
N GLY A 175 2.35 24.90 -6.91
CA GLY A 175 1.53 25.79 -6.07
C GLY A 175 0.73 25.07 -4.97
N THR A 176 -0.02 25.84 -4.19
CA THR A 176 -0.87 25.32 -3.12
C THR A 176 -2.34 25.38 -3.51
N VAL A 177 -3.10 24.30 -3.25
CA VAL A 177 -4.56 24.26 -3.34
C VAL A 177 -5.10 23.95 -1.96
N ASN A 178 -5.93 24.85 -1.41
CA ASN A 178 -6.62 24.69 -0.14
C ASN A 178 -8.11 24.59 -0.39
N THR A 179 -8.77 23.53 0.06
CA THR A 179 -10.22 23.37 -0.05
C THR A 179 -10.86 23.14 1.30
N THR A 180 -12.05 23.72 1.47
CA THR A 180 -12.88 23.52 2.65
C THR A 180 -14.34 23.41 2.22
N SER A 181 -14.92 22.25 2.46
CA SER A 181 -16.36 21.98 2.34
C SER A 181 -16.92 21.69 3.72
N THR A 182 -18.15 22.13 4.01
CA THR A 182 -18.77 21.90 5.32
C THR A 182 -19.69 20.69 5.38
N THR A 183 -20.34 20.31 4.28
CA THR A 183 -21.36 19.25 4.25
C THR A 183 -21.17 18.24 3.11
N SER A 184 -20.12 18.39 2.31
CA SER A 184 -19.79 17.48 1.18
C SER A 184 -18.27 17.34 1.03
N ASP A 185 -17.77 17.05 -0.16
CA ASP A 185 -16.37 16.69 -0.36
C ASP A 185 -15.45 17.91 -0.45
N GLY A 186 -14.23 17.77 0.05
CA GLY A 186 -13.18 18.75 -0.22
C GLY A 186 -12.82 18.79 -1.72
N ILE A 187 -12.68 17.62 -2.34
CA ILE A 187 -12.39 17.45 -3.78
C ILE A 187 -13.09 16.17 -4.26
N GLU A 188 -13.93 16.27 -5.30
CA GLU A 188 -14.63 15.12 -5.88
C GLU A 188 -14.41 14.99 -7.40
N ALA A 189 -14.10 13.78 -7.85
CA ALA A 189 -14.22 13.36 -9.25
C ALA A 189 -15.22 12.21 -9.40
N LYS A 190 -16.17 12.32 -10.32
CA LYS A 190 -17.00 11.16 -10.71
C LYS A 190 -16.29 10.22 -11.69
N GLY A 191 -15.16 10.66 -12.27
CA GLY A 191 -14.20 9.84 -13.01
C GLY A 191 -12.94 9.58 -12.19
N ASP A 192 -11.79 9.61 -12.87
CA ASP A 192 -10.47 9.45 -12.25
C ASP A 192 -9.99 10.76 -11.64
N LEU A 193 -9.24 10.65 -10.53
CA LEU A 193 -8.62 11.79 -9.85
C LEU A 193 -7.11 11.63 -9.86
N SER A 194 -6.39 12.67 -10.26
CA SER A 194 -4.93 12.70 -10.21
C SER A 194 -4.38 13.93 -9.50
N ILE A 195 -3.39 13.72 -8.63
CA ILE A 195 -2.63 14.79 -7.99
C ILE A 195 -1.16 14.57 -8.33
N THR A 196 -0.54 15.54 -8.96
CA THR A 196 0.86 15.47 -9.40
C THR A 196 1.63 16.74 -9.08
N GLY A 197 2.95 16.70 -9.24
CA GLY A 197 3.80 17.88 -9.04
C GLY A 197 4.47 17.90 -7.67
N SER A 198 4.86 19.10 -7.22
CA SER A 198 5.62 19.31 -5.98
C SER A 198 4.91 20.24 -5.01
N GLY A 199 3.67 20.61 -5.32
CA GLY A 199 2.86 21.53 -4.56
C GLY A 199 2.21 20.91 -3.33
N THR A 200 1.34 21.68 -2.69
CA THR A 200 0.55 21.22 -1.54
C THR A 200 -0.93 21.19 -1.90
N VAL A 201 -1.59 20.08 -1.62
CA VAL A 201 -3.06 19.97 -1.70
C VAL A 201 -3.60 19.71 -0.31
N ASN A 202 -4.34 20.67 0.25
CA ASN A 202 -5.00 20.56 1.54
C ASN A 202 -6.50 20.50 1.33
N ALA A 203 -7.11 19.33 1.45
CA ALA A 203 -8.53 19.12 1.25
C ALA A 203 -9.23 18.77 2.56
N THR A 204 -10.21 19.57 2.96
CA THR A 204 -11.07 19.30 4.12
C THR A 204 -12.52 19.23 3.65
N GLY A 205 -13.17 18.09 3.85
CA GLY A 205 -14.58 17.89 3.54
C GLY A 205 -15.40 17.60 4.78
N GLY A 206 -16.69 17.94 4.73
CA GLY A 206 -17.67 17.50 5.73
C GLY A 206 -17.93 16.00 5.64
N THR A 207 -17.88 15.45 4.41
CA THR A 207 -17.92 14.02 4.13
C THR A 207 -16.51 13.53 3.82
N GLU A 208 -16.08 13.48 2.55
CA GLU A 208 -14.75 13.03 2.16
C GLU A 208 -13.75 14.19 2.00
N GLY A 209 -12.50 13.96 2.38
CA GLY A 209 -11.42 14.91 2.06
C GLY A 209 -11.19 14.97 0.55
N ILE A 210 -10.87 13.81 -0.04
CA ILE A 210 -10.65 13.61 -1.48
C ILE A 210 -11.38 12.34 -1.92
N GLN A 211 -12.19 12.43 -2.97
CA GLN A 211 -12.93 11.28 -3.50
C GLN A 211 -12.85 11.18 -5.02
N SER A 212 -12.64 9.95 -5.53
CA SER A 212 -12.94 9.57 -6.90
C SER A 212 -13.95 8.43 -6.96
N LYS A 213 -14.85 8.43 -7.94
CA LYS A 213 -15.63 7.22 -8.27
C LYS A 213 -14.89 6.28 -9.22
N GLY A 214 -13.88 6.78 -9.93
CA GLY A 214 -12.86 5.99 -10.61
C GLY A 214 -11.63 5.77 -9.73
N LYS A 215 -10.47 5.76 -10.36
CA LYS A 215 -9.15 5.60 -9.73
C LYS A 215 -8.65 6.92 -9.15
N THR A 216 -8.01 6.84 -7.98
CA THR A 216 -7.23 7.97 -7.44
C THR A 216 -5.73 7.70 -7.59
N THR A 217 -5.00 8.64 -8.18
CA THR A 217 -3.54 8.59 -8.31
C THR A 217 -2.89 9.82 -7.70
N ILE A 218 -2.16 9.65 -6.62
CA ILE A 218 -1.28 10.67 -6.04
C ILE A 218 0.13 10.33 -6.48
N ASP A 219 0.61 11.00 -7.53
CA ASP A 219 2.00 10.91 -8.04
C ASP A 219 2.69 12.25 -7.80
N SER A 220 2.81 12.58 -6.51
CA SER A 220 3.26 13.88 -6.04
C SER A 220 4.54 13.72 -5.23
N SER A 221 5.47 14.65 -5.46
CA SER A 221 6.66 14.86 -4.64
C SER A 221 6.44 15.89 -3.52
N GLY A 222 5.26 16.52 -3.50
CA GLY A 222 4.86 17.50 -2.51
C GLY A 222 4.06 16.88 -1.35
N THR A 223 3.11 17.63 -0.82
CA THR A 223 2.28 17.20 0.32
C THR A 223 0.81 17.15 -0.06
N VAL A 224 0.13 16.05 0.26
CA VAL A 224 -1.33 15.93 0.16
C VAL A 224 -1.88 15.70 1.56
N ILE A 225 -2.77 16.57 2.01
CA ILE A 225 -3.47 16.45 3.29
C ILE A 225 -4.95 16.32 2.97
N ALA A 226 -5.57 15.22 3.38
CA ALA A 226 -6.96 14.91 3.10
C ALA A 226 -7.70 14.59 4.40
N LYS A 227 -8.68 15.44 4.75
CA LYS A 227 -9.43 15.36 6.00
C LYS A 227 -10.90 15.14 5.69
N GLY A 228 -11.37 13.92 5.94
CA GLY A 228 -12.79 13.57 5.94
C GLY A 228 -13.42 13.87 7.30
N GLY A 229 -14.69 14.26 7.27
CA GLY A 229 -15.53 14.34 8.45
C GLY A 229 -16.23 13.01 8.67
N GLU A 230 -17.50 12.93 8.22
CA GLU A 230 -18.34 11.73 8.26
C GLU A 230 -17.84 10.64 7.28
N GLY A 231 -17.08 11.00 6.25
CA GLY A 231 -16.55 10.08 5.26
C GLY A 231 -15.03 9.84 5.39
N TYR A 232 -14.44 9.37 4.30
CA TYR A 232 -13.03 9.00 4.23
C TYR A 232 -12.10 10.21 4.09
N GLY A 233 -10.85 10.07 4.53
CA GLY A 233 -9.79 11.03 4.17
C GLY A 233 -9.56 11.02 2.66
N VAL A 234 -9.22 9.85 2.11
CA VAL A 234 -9.09 9.58 0.67
C VAL A 234 -9.93 8.36 0.29
N ALA A 235 -10.79 8.49 -0.71
CA ALA A 235 -11.63 7.40 -1.21
C ALA A 235 -11.53 7.21 -2.73
N ALA A 236 -11.52 5.96 -3.18
CA ALA A 236 -11.66 5.62 -4.59
C ALA A 236 -12.64 4.46 -4.82
N GLY A 237 -13.54 4.61 -5.80
CA GLY A 237 -14.39 3.51 -6.29
C GLY A 237 -13.65 2.46 -7.13
N SER A 238 -12.31 2.50 -7.13
CA SER A 238 -11.41 1.54 -7.79
C SER A 238 -10.09 1.55 -7.02
N ASP A 239 -8.94 1.58 -7.71
CA ASP A 239 -7.63 1.58 -7.06
C ASP A 239 -7.24 2.96 -6.52
N ILE A 240 -6.44 2.96 -5.44
CA ILE A 240 -5.63 4.10 -5.00
C ILE A 240 -4.17 3.78 -5.28
N ILE A 241 -3.49 4.69 -5.97
CA ILE A 241 -2.03 4.63 -6.15
C ILE A 241 -1.39 5.87 -5.52
N ILE A 242 -0.47 5.64 -4.60
CA ILE A 242 0.36 6.67 -3.98
C ILE A 242 1.82 6.41 -4.36
N LYS A 243 2.42 7.40 -5.03
CA LYS A 243 3.82 7.39 -5.47
C LYS A 243 4.36 8.82 -5.61
N GLY A 244 5.59 8.94 -6.10
CA GLY A 244 6.21 10.23 -6.40
C GLY A 244 7.08 10.80 -5.28
N GLY A 245 7.18 10.11 -4.14
CA GLY A 245 8.11 10.44 -3.05
C GLY A 245 7.62 11.51 -2.08
N GLY A 246 6.40 12.01 -2.27
CA GLY A 246 5.78 13.02 -1.40
C GLY A 246 5.18 12.45 -0.12
N LYS A 247 4.66 13.37 0.71
CA LYS A 247 3.93 13.06 1.94
C LYS A 247 2.43 13.04 1.67
N VAL A 248 1.73 12.01 2.16
CA VAL A 248 0.26 11.95 2.17
C VAL A 248 -0.21 11.78 3.60
N GLU A 249 -1.02 12.72 4.09
CA GLU A 249 -1.67 12.70 5.40
C GLU A 249 -3.18 12.55 5.19
N ALA A 250 -3.73 11.38 5.50
CA ALA A 250 -5.15 11.12 5.41
C ALA A 250 -5.73 10.94 6.83
N SER A 251 -6.85 11.59 7.11
CA SER A 251 -7.57 11.41 8.36
C SER A 251 -9.07 11.48 8.21
N SER A 252 -9.80 10.77 9.07
CA SER A 252 -11.27 10.75 9.13
C SER A 252 -11.76 10.76 10.58
N ILE A 253 -13.03 11.11 10.77
CA ILE A 253 -13.69 11.04 12.08
C ILE A 253 -14.46 9.74 12.24
N GLU A 254 -15.26 9.35 11.24
CA GLU A 254 -16.16 8.20 11.34
C GLU A 254 -15.66 6.99 10.56
N GLU A 255 -15.41 7.14 9.27
CA GLU A 255 -15.02 6.06 8.35
C GLU A 255 -13.50 5.83 8.30
N ALA A 256 -13.00 5.00 7.38
CA ALA A 256 -11.57 4.80 7.20
C ALA A 256 -10.81 6.05 6.73
N ALA A 257 -9.52 6.18 7.07
CA ALA A 257 -8.75 7.33 6.59
C ALA A 257 -8.42 7.21 5.09
N ILE A 258 -8.12 5.98 4.63
CA ILE A 258 -7.92 5.66 3.21
C ILE A 258 -8.78 4.44 2.87
N TRP A 259 -9.62 4.56 1.84
CA TRP A 259 -10.50 3.49 1.40
C TRP A 259 -10.47 3.29 -0.12
N ALA A 260 -10.43 2.04 -0.56
CA ALA A 260 -10.51 1.66 -1.97
C ALA A 260 -11.38 0.41 -2.18
N ASP A 261 -12.32 0.48 -3.13
CA ASP A 261 -13.04 -0.71 -3.63
C ASP A 261 -12.09 -1.69 -4.37
N GLY A 262 -10.94 -1.18 -4.81
CA GLY A 262 -9.86 -1.92 -5.44
C GLY A 262 -8.60 -2.03 -4.56
N ASN A 263 -7.44 -1.98 -5.20
CA ASN A 263 -6.16 -2.09 -4.49
C ASN A 263 -5.70 -0.74 -3.96
N ILE A 264 -4.87 -0.78 -2.91
CA ILE A 264 -4.09 0.36 -2.43
C ILE A 264 -2.61 0.04 -2.65
N ASP A 265 -1.97 0.79 -3.54
CA ASP A 265 -0.55 0.65 -3.85
C ASP A 265 0.24 1.88 -3.39
N ILE A 266 1.17 1.70 -2.45
CA ILE A 266 2.05 2.75 -1.93
C ILE A 266 3.49 2.45 -2.35
N SER A 267 4.13 3.35 -3.07
CA SER A 267 5.48 3.12 -3.61
C SER A 267 6.28 4.40 -3.84
N GLY A 268 7.51 4.26 -4.37
CA GLY A 268 8.28 5.39 -4.87
C GLY A 268 8.72 6.36 -3.79
N ASP A 269 9.18 5.84 -2.65
CA ASP A 269 9.66 6.57 -1.48
C ASP A 269 8.60 7.46 -0.80
N SER A 270 7.32 7.23 -1.12
CA SER A 270 6.21 7.97 -0.51
C SER A 270 6.08 7.69 0.99
N GLN A 271 5.70 8.74 1.72
CA GLN A 271 5.47 8.70 3.17
C GLN A 271 3.97 8.91 3.43
N VAL A 272 3.28 7.87 3.89
CA VAL A 272 1.84 7.91 4.12
C VAL A 272 1.55 7.83 5.62
N GLU A 273 0.75 8.77 6.11
CA GLU A 273 0.16 8.78 7.45
C GLU A 273 -1.36 8.65 7.29
N ALA A 274 -1.97 7.64 7.91
CA ALA A 274 -3.40 7.36 7.84
C ALA A 274 -3.95 7.22 9.27
N SER A 275 -4.94 8.04 9.64
CA SER A 275 -5.53 8.00 10.98
C SER A 275 -7.04 8.13 10.97
N SER A 276 -7.76 7.13 11.48
CA SER A 276 -9.20 7.23 11.75
C SER A 276 -9.48 7.25 13.25
N GLN A 277 -10.50 8.00 13.66
CA GLN A 277 -10.98 8.06 15.05
C GLN A 277 -12.16 7.13 15.32
N GLY A 278 -12.88 6.70 14.28
CA GLY A 278 -14.13 5.95 14.40
C GLY A 278 -14.05 4.53 13.85
N ASP A 279 -13.09 4.27 12.97
CA ASP A 279 -12.97 3.04 12.20
C ASP A 279 -11.49 2.74 11.89
N LEU A 280 -11.22 1.89 10.90
CA LEU A 280 -9.87 1.47 10.54
C LEU A 280 -9.05 2.52 9.77
N ALA A 281 -7.73 2.43 9.78
CA ALA A 281 -6.90 3.47 9.13
C ALA A 281 -6.87 3.31 7.60
N VAL A 282 -6.70 2.07 7.12
CA VAL A 282 -6.54 1.75 5.69
C VAL A 282 -7.38 0.53 5.34
N ASP A 283 -8.35 0.72 4.45
CA ASP A 283 -9.27 -0.30 3.98
C ASP A 283 -9.11 -0.53 2.47
N ALA A 284 -8.62 -1.72 2.10
CA ALA A 284 -8.57 -2.17 0.72
C ALA A 284 -9.47 -3.40 0.53
N GLU A 285 -10.55 -3.24 -0.24
CA GLU A 285 -11.38 -4.36 -0.71
C GLU A 285 -10.64 -5.22 -1.77
N GLY A 286 -9.55 -4.68 -2.32
CA GLY A 286 -8.51 -5.42 -3.03
C GLY A 286 -7.36 -5.83 -2.12
N SER A 287 -6.13 -5.66 -2.60
CA SER A 287 -4.91 -5.89 -1.84
C SER A 287 -4.28 -4.57 -1.39
N LEU A 288 -3.52 -4.61 -0.30
CA LEU A 288 -2.58 -3.54 0.05
C LEU A 288 -1.17 -3.95 -0.36
N ALA A 289 -0.48 -3.08 -1.10
CA ALA A 289 0.95 -3.21 -1.36
C ALA A 289 1.72 -1.97 -0.90
N VAL A 290 2.78 -2.16 -0.12
CA VAL A 290 3.73 -1.09 0.24
C VAL A 290 5.11 -1.51 -0.24
N THR A 291 5.69 -0.77 -1.18
CA THR A 291 6.95 -1.14 -1.84
C THR A 291 7.92 0.03 -1.94
N ASN A 292 9.07 -0.04 -1.26
CA ASN A 292 10.02 1.08 -1.14
C ASN A 292 9.31 2.37 -0.67
N ALA A 293 8.54 2.26 0.41
CA ALA A 293 7.74 3.35 0.94
C ALA A 293 7.47 3.14 2.44
N SER A 294 6.85 4.12 3.08
CA SER A 294 6.42 4.02 4.47
C SER A 294 4.93 4.29 4.67
N LEU A 295 4.34 3.53 5.62
CA LEU A 295 2.97 3.69 6.06
C LEU A 295 2.94 3.76 7.60
N ASP A 296 2.40 4.82 8.16
CA ASP A 296 2.04 4.94 9.57
C ASP A 296 0.52 4.99 9.69
N ALA A 297 -0.07 3.96 10.29
CA ALA A 297 -1.51 3.72 10.32
C ALA A 297 -2.03 3.63 11.75
N SER A 298 -3.06 4.41 12.07
CA SER A 298 -3.74 4.40 13.37
C SER A 298 -5.25 4.31 13.19
N GLY A 299 -5.87 3.24 13.68
CA GLY A 299 -7.32 3.03 13.56
C GLY A 299 -7.96 2.48 14.83
N VAL A 300 -9.27 2.33 14.80
CA VAL A 300 -10.12 1.69 15.81
C VAL A 300 -10.57 0.34 15.26
N GLU A 301 -10.58 -0.68 16.11
CA GLU A 301 -10.89 -2.09 15.77
C GLU A 301 -9.90 -2.75 14.79
N TYR A 302 -9.64 -2.14 13.64
CA TYR A 302 -8.59 -2.56 12.72
C TYR A 302 -7.60 -1.41 12.48
N GLY A 303 -6.33 -1.75 12.29
CA GLY A 303 -5.36 -0.77 11.83
C GLY A 303 -5.36 -0.70 10.30
N VAL A 304 -5.06 -1.83 9.68
CA VAL A 304 -4.93 -2.01 8.24
C VAL A 304 -5.64 -3.30 7.83
N TYR A 305 -6.53 -3.19 6.85
CA TYR A 305 -7.23 -4.31 6.25
C TYR A 305 -6.99 -4.36 4.75
N GLY A 306 -6.66 -5.55 4.25
CA GLY A 306 -6.60 -5.85 2.82
C GLY A 306 -7.28 -7.17 2.54
N TYR A 307 -8.43 -7.15 1.89
CA TYR A 307 -9.25 -8.35 1.67
C TYR A 307 -8.51 -9.43 0.86
N LYS A 308 -7.78 -9.03 -0.19
CA LYS A 308 -6.97 -9.90 -1.05
C LYS A 308 -5.49 -9.87 -0.68
N GLY A 309 -5.18 -9.72 0.60
CA GLY A 309 -3.84 -9.84 1.15
C GLY A 309 -3.07 -8.54 1.27
N ILE A 310 -1.92 -8.66 1.92
CA ILE A 310 -1.03 -7.55 2.26
C ILE A 310 0.40 -7.91 1.84
N ALA A 311 1.04 -7.06 1.04
CA ALA A 311 2.41 -7.24 0.56
C ALA A 311 3.31 -6.06 0.96
N LEU A 312 4.29 -6.32 1.83
CA LEU A 312 5.27 -5.34 2.32
C LEU A 312 6.67 -5.70 1.82
N ASP A 313 7.17 -4.93 0.86
CA ASP A 313 8.44 -5.19 0.16
C ASP A 313 9.38 -3.99 0.30
N HIS A 314 10.46 -4.14 1.06
CA HIS A 314 11.35 -3.02 1.38
C HIS A 314 10.59 -1.81 1.98
N ALA A 315 9.62 -2.10 2.86
CA ALA A 315 8.69 -1.12 3.41
C ALA A 315 8.99 -0.81 4.88
N THR A 316 8.64 0.40 5.33
CA THR A 316 8.60 0.74 6.76
C THR A 316 7.16 0.95 7.18
N VAL A 317 6.60 0.03 7.96
CA VAL A 317 5.18 0.04 8.32
C VAL A 317 5.01 0.07 9.83
N THR A 318 4.30 1.08 10.33
CA THR A 318 3.85 1.15 11.72
C THR A 318 2.33 1.08 11.72
N VAL A 319 1.78 0.18 12.53
CA VAL A 319 0.33 0.09 12.69
C VAL A 319 -0.03 0.04 14.16
N ARG A 320 -1.00 0.86 14.54
CA ARG A 320 -1.58 0.96 15.88
C ARG A 320 -3.09 0.81 15.77
N THR A 321 -3.68 -0.01 16.63
CA THR A 321 -5.12 -0.05 16.78
C THR A 321 -5.53 -0.34 18.22
N SER A 322 -6.66 0.21 18.64
CA SER A 322 -7.26 0.01 19.94
C SER A 322 -8.76 -0.21 19.80
N GLY A 323 -9.27 -1.33 20.30
CA GLY A 323 -10.68 -1.69 20.23
C GLY A 323 -11.52 -1.17 21.40
N GLY A 324 -10.91 -0.48 22.40
CA GLY A 324 -11.65 0.10 23.53
C GLY A 324 -12.48 -0.89 24.36
N GLY A 325 -12.12 -2.18 24.36
CA GLY A 325 -12.91 -3.28 24.94
C GLY A 325 -13.50 -4.26 23.90
N GLY A 326 -13.37 -3.98 22.60
CA GLY A 326 -13.79 -4.87 21.52
C GLY A 326 -12.64 -5.68 20.90
N GLN A 327 -12.84 -6.07 19.63
CA GLN A 327 -11.81 -6.66 18.78
C GLN A 327 -10.78 -5.60 18.36
N ALA A 328 -9.51 -6.00 18.22
CA ALA A 328 -8.43 -5.13 17.77
C ALA A 328 -7.42 -5.90 16.90
N ILE A 329 -7.31 -5.64 15.60
CA ILE A 329 -6.31 -6.28 14.75
C ILE A 329 -5.49 -5.26 13.96
N ALA A 330 -4.17 -5.21 14.18
CA ALA A 330 -3.34 -4.19 13.55
C ALA A 330 -3.17 -4.44 12.04
N LEU A 331 -2.68 -5.61 11.61
CA LEU A 331 -2.68 -6.00 10.19
C LEU A 331 -3.58 -7.21 9.98
N PHE A 332 -4.55 -7.09 9.08
CA PHE A 332 -5.57 -8.11 8.87
C PHE A 332 -5.88 -8.39 7.39
N THR A 333 -6.15 -9.65 7.08
CA THR A 333 -6.71 -10.09 5.80
C THR A 333 -7.66 -11.28 6.00
N ASP A 334 -8.75 -11.30 5.22
CA ASP A 334 -9.81 -12.30 5.26
C ASP A 334 -9.88 -13.11 3.95
N GLY A 335 -8.73 -13.56 3.45
CA GLY A 335 -8.70 -14.42 2.27
C GLY A 335 -7.30 -14.83 1.85
N ASP A 336 -6.47 -13.85 1.49
CA ASP A 336 -5.16 -14.09 0.90
C ASP A 336 -4.03 -14.04 1.97
N ASP A 337 -2.79 -13.96 1.52
CA ASP A 337 -1.60 -14.02 2.34
C ASP A 337 -1.14 -12.64 2.86
N ILE A 338 -0.41 -12.67 3.98
CA ILE A 338 0.41 -11.54 4.43
C ILE A 338 1.88 -11.87 4.11
N VAL A 339 2.50 -11.03 3.28
CA VAL A 339 3.90 -11.21 2.84
C VAL A 339 4.74 -10.02 3.28
N ILE A 340 5.74 -10.25 4.12
CA ILE A 340 6.70 -9.26 4.61
C ILE A 340 8.10 -9.69 4.18
N LYS A 341 8.75 -8.91 3.31
CA LYS A 341 10.00 -9.34 2.68
C LYS A 341 11.01 -8.23 2.39
N ASN A 342 12.22 -8.62 2.01
CA ASN A 342 13.25 -7.77 1.40
C ASN A 342 13.69 -6.57 2.25
N GLY A 343 13.90 -6.78 3.55
CA GLY A 343 14.35 -5.73 4.45
C GLY A 343 13.22 -4.85 5.00
N SER A 344 11.97 -5.29 4.89
CA SER A 344 10.84 -4.57 5.49
C SER A 344 10.98 -4.49 7.02
N ILE A 345 10.57 -3.36 7.57
CA ILE A 345 10.51 -3.06 9.00
C ILE A 345 9.03 -2.87 9.36
N VAL A 346 8.49 -3.73 10.21
CA VAL A 346 7.08 -3.71 10.62
C VAL A 346 6.98 -3.62 12.13
N ASP A 347 6.26 -2.62 12.64
CA ASP A 347 5.86 -2.50 14.04
C ASP A 347 4.33 -2.47 14.12
N ALA A 348 3.74 -3.61 14.45
CA ALA A 348 2.30 -3.82 14.58
C ALA A 348 1.92 -3.95 16.05
N PHE A 349 0.97 -3.12 16.50
CA PHE A 349 0.46 -3.14 17.86
C PHE A 349 -1.06 -3.08 17.87
N ALA A 350 -1.68 -4.01 18.59
CA ALA A 350 -3.11 -4.08 18.78
C ALA A 350 -3.45 -4.26 20.26
N GLU A 351 -4.48 -3.56 20.73
CA GLU A 351 -4.98 -3.70 22.10
C GLU A 351 -6.51 -3.82 22.14
N GLY A 352 -7.03 -4.87 22.79
CA GLY A 352 -8.46 -5.15 22.84
C GLY A 352 -8.78 -6.40 23.66
N GLU A 353 -10.08 -6.67 23.89
CA GLU A 353 -10.50 -7.91 24.55
C GLU A 353 -10.14 -9.12 23.69
N PHE A 354 -10.40 -9.02 22.39
CA PHE A 354 -9.82 -9.89 21.39
C PHE A 354 -8.77 -9.09 20.63
N SER A 355 -7.53 -9.57 20.49
CA SER A 355 -6.55 -8.83 19.69
C SER A 355 -5.55 -9.68 18.93
N ALA A 356 -5.11 -9.16 17.78
CA ALA A 356 -3.98 -9.72 17.07
C ALA A 356 -3.12 -8.63 16.42
N ALA A 357 -1.79 -8.73 16.49
CA ALA A 357 -0.95 -7.73 15.81
C ALA A 357 -0.84 -8.01 14.30
N ILE A 358 -0.63 -9.26 13.90
CA ILE A 358 -0.64 -9.67 12.50
C ILE A 358 -1.51 -10.91 12.38
N SER A 359 -2.58 -10.84 11.59
CA SER A 359 -3.54 -11.94 11.47
C SER A 359 -3.99 -12.16 10.04
N THR A 360 -4.11 -13.43 9.66
CA THR A 360 -4.86 -13.86 8.47
C THR A 360 -5.88 -14.92 8.85
N ARG A 361 -7.10 -14.82 8.30
CA ARG A 361 -8.17 -15.80 8.50
C ARG A 361 -8.82 -16.14 7.17
N ASN A 362 -8.51 -17.31 6.64
CA ASN A 362 -9.15 -17.76 5.42
C ASN A 362 -10.27 -18.76 5.73
N HIS A 363 -11.51 -18.28 5.60
CA HIS A 363 -12.73 -19.09 5.73
C HIS A 363 -13.38 -19.36 4.36
N GLN A 364 -12.78 -18.89 3.27
CA GLN A 364 -13.35 -18.90 1.93
C GLN A 364 -12.75 -20.03 1.09
N SER A 365 -13.45 -21.17 1.02
CA SER A 365 -12.98 -22.38 0.31
C SER A 365 -12.56 -22.22 -1.16
N ASN A 366 -12.96 -21.12 -1.81
CA ASN A 366 -12.64 -20.79 -3.20
C ASN A 366 -11.47 -19.80 -3.37
N ILE A 367 -10.90 -19.29 -2.28
CA ILE A 367 -9.78 -18.35 -2.30
C ILE A 367 -8.58 -19.05 -1.66
N ALA A 368 -7.48 -19.12 -2.40
CA ALA A 368 -6.22 -19.60 -1.84
C ALA A 368 -5.62 -18.49 -0.98
N GLY A 369 -5.00 -18.88 0.14
CA GLY A 369 -4.36 -17.95 1.07
C GLY A 369 -4.56 -18.37 2.52
N GLY A 370 -4.36 -17.45 3.46
CA GLY A 370 -4.36 -17.79 4.89
C GLY A 370 -2.95 -18.05 5.44
N HIS A 371 -1.92 -17.63 4.72
CA HIS A 371 -0.53 -17.82 5.10
C HIS A 371 0.14 -16.49 5.49
N ILE A 372 1.16 -16.59 6.33
CA ILE A 372 2.01 -15.45 6.70
C ILE A 372 3.45 -15.80 6.36
N TYR A 373 4.08 -14.99 5.52
CA TYR A 373 5.47 -15.16 5.09
C TYR A 373 6.31 -13.96 5.52
N ILE A 374 7.34 -14.20 6.32
CA ILE A 374 8.28 -13.18 6.79
C ILE A 374 9.68 -13.58 6.36
N SER A 375 10.31 -12.79 5.49
CA SER A 375 11.63 -13.10 4.94
C SER A 375 12.58 -11.91 4.94
N ASP A 376 13.83 -12.12 5.38
CA ASP A 376 14.88 -11.09 5.40
C ASP A 376 14.41 -9.74 5.98
N SER A 377 13.56 -9.77 7.02
CA SER A 377 12.84 -8.59 7.54
C SER A 377 12.93 -8.47 9.06
N VAL A 378 12.51 -7.31 9.58
CA VAL A 378 12.40 -7.04 11.02
C VAL A 378 10.93 -6.79 11.36
N VAL A 379 10.35 -7.65 12.19
CA VAL A 379 8.95 -7.58 12.59
C VAL A 379 8.83 -7.50 14.11
N LYS A 380 8.02 -6.57 14.59
CA LYS A 380 7.56 -6.48 15.96
C LYS A 380 6.03 -6.54 15.94
N ALA A 381 5.46 -7.57 16.55
CA ALA A 381 4.03 -7.87 16.54
C ALA A 381 3.54 -8.07 17.97
N ILE A 382 2.85 -7.06 18.54
CA ILE A 382 2.45 -7.05 19.94
C ILE A 382 0.93 -6.92 20.04
N ALA A 383 0.29 -7.93 20.61
CA ALA A 383 -1.11 -7.90 20.98
C ALA A 383 -1.25 -7.84 22.51
N ARG A 384 -2.12 -6.97 23.00
CA ARG A 384 -2.38 -6.77 24.43
C ARG A 384 -3.85 -6.93 24.74
N TYR A 385 -4.13 -7.59 25.86
CA TYR A 385 -5.46 -7.62 26.44
C TYR A 385 -5.78 -6.28 27.12
N VAL A 386 -6.97 -5.76 26.83
CA VAL A 386 -7.56 -4.62 27.53
C VAL A 386 -8.93 -5.04 28.04
N GLU A 387 -9.14 -4.94 29.35
CA GLU A 387 -10.41 -5.21 30.01
C GLU A 387 -11.36 -4.02 29.78
N SER A 388 -12.55 -4.25 29.24
CA SER A 388 -13.61 -3.25 29.34
C SER A 388 -14.04 -3.16 30.80
N GLY A 389 -14.13 -1.95 31.35
CA GLY A 389 -14.59 -1.73 32.74
C GLY A 389 -16.05 -2.15 33.02
N SER A 390 -16.69 -2.90 32.11
CA SER A 390 -18.05 -3.43 32.27
C SER A 390 -18.13 -4.81 32.94
N ASP A 391 -17.03 -5.56 33.05
CA ASP A 391 -17.03 -6.81 33.81
C ASP A 391 -16.15 -6.66 35.05
N GLY A 392 -16.80 -6.72 36.22
CA GLY A 392 -16.12 -6.73 37.52
C GLY A 392 -15.21 -7.97 37.69
N PRO A 393 -14.57 -8.13 38.86
CA PRO A 393 -13.45 -9.07 39.05
C PRO A 393 -13.76 -10.58 38.95
N ASP A 394 -14.97 -10.97 38.52
CA ASP A 394 -15.47 -12.33 38.57
C ASP A 394 -15.91 -12.84 37.17
N HIS A 395 -14.95 -13.30 36.35
CA HIS A 395 -15.26 -14.12 35.17
C HIS A 395 -15.30 -15.60 35.56
N TYR A 396 -16.44 -16.03 36.10
CA TYR A 396 -16.74 -17.44 36.37
C TYR A 396 -17.99 -17.86 35.58
N SER A 397 -17.86 -18.81 34.67
CA SER A 397 -19.05 -19.51 34.19
C SER A 397 -19.57 -20.41 35.31
N ASN A 398 -20.79 -20.18 35.75
CA ASN A 398 -21.55 -21.15 36.52
C ASN A 398 -22.07 -22.24 35.56
N ASP A 399 -21.21 -23.16 35.17
CA ASP A 399 -21.74 -24.44 34.73
C ASP A 399 -22.51 -25.09 35.91
N GLN A 400 -23.46 -25.97 35.59
CA GLN A 400 -24.25 -26.66 36.62
C GLN A 400 -23.39 -27.64 37.46
N SER A 401 -22.07 -27.67 37.27
CA SER A 401 -21.08 -28.47 38.00
C SER A 401 -20.70 -27.86 39.35
N GLY A 402 -20.86 -26.54 39.52
CA GLY A 402 -20.47 -25.84 40.74
C GLY A 402 -18.95 -25.77 40.97
N GLU A 403 -18.14 -26.00 39.93
CA GLU A 403 -16.69 -25.83 39.97
C GLU A 403 -16.34 -24.44 39.43
N VAL A 404 -15.62 -23.66 40.22
CA VAL A 404 -15.21 -22.30 39.89
C VAL A 404 -13.97 -22.39 39.00
N ILE A 405 -14.16 -22.44 37.69
CA ILE A 405 -13.07 -22.42 36.70
C ILE A 405 -12.85 -20.98 36.24
N PRO A 406 -11.65 -20.40 36.36
CA PRO A 406 -11.35 -19.11 35.73
C PRO A 406 -11.50 -19.26 34.22
N GLU A 407 -12.45 -18.58 33.58
CA GLU A 407 -12.50 -18.54 32.12
C GLU A 407 -11.43 -17.57 31.60
N HIS A 408 -10.68 -18.01 30.60
CA HIS A 408 -9.62 -17.20 30.01
C HIS A 408 -10.24 -16.08 29.16
N ARG A 409 -9.91 -14.83 29.53
CA ARG A 409 -10.44 -13.60 28.95
C ARG A 409 -9.79 -13.36 27.58
N GLY A 410 -10.53 -13.56 26.50
CA GLY A 410 -10.12 -13.17 25.14
C GLY A 410 -8.94 -13.95 24.52
N MET A 411 -8.81 -13.88 23.19
CA MET A 411 -7.68 -14.44 22.45
C MET A 411 -6.79 -13.29 21.95
N ASN A 412 -5.59 -13.19 22.52
CA ASN A 412 -4.63 -12.11 22.29
C ASN A 412 -3.34 -12.70 21.72
N LEU A 413 -3.08 -12.45 20.43
CA LEU A 413 -2.09 -13.17 19.65
C LEU A 413 -1.11 -12.23 18.94
N GLY A 414 0.20 -12.46 19.09
CA GLY A 414 1.19 -11.67 18.35
C GLY A 414 1.05 -11.86 16.83
N ILE A 415 1.27 -13.08 16.36
CA ILE A 415 1.11 -13.47 14.95
C ILE A 415 0.16 -14.66 14.87
N PHE A 416 -0.89 -14.55 14.04
CA PHE A 416 -1.94 -15.56 13.95
C PHE A 416 -2.30 -15.89 12.50
N ALA A 417 -2.32 -17.17 12.16
CA ALA A 417 -2.82 -17.62 10.86
C ALA A 417 -3.85 -18.73 11.07
N GLN A 418 -5.01 -18.61 10.44
CA GLN A 418 -6.10 -19.57 10.58
C GLN A 418 -6.73 -19.89 9.23
N THR A 419 -6.97 -21.18 8.98
CA THR A 419 -7.68 -21.66 7.78
C THR A 419 -8.77 -22.65 8.17
N TYR A 420 -9.88 -22.66 7.42
CA TYR A 420 -11.01 -23.56 7.65
C TYR A 420 -11.02 -24.77 6.71
N GLU A 421 -11.98 -25.67 6.93
CA GLU A 421 -12.10 -26.93 6.20
C GLU A 421 -12.17 -26.71 4.68
N GLY A 422 -11.43 -27.53 3.92
CA GLY A 422 -11.37 -27.44 2.47
C GLY A 422 -10.33 -26.45 1.93
N ILE A 423 -9.64 -25.72 2.81
CA ILE A 423 -8.57 -24.78 2.47
C ILE A 423 -7.21 -25.43 2.81
N THR A 424 -6.16 -25.06 2.07
CA THR A 424 -4.79 -25.44 2.41
C THR A 424 -4.49 -25.00 3.84
N PRO A 425 -3.98 -25.87 4.73
CA PRO A 425 -3.72 -25.49 6.10
C PRO A 425 -2.79 -24.28 6.23
N ALA A 426 -3.12 -23.38 7.15
CA ALA A 426 -2.37 -22.16 7.43
C ALA A 426 -0.87 -22.45 7.64
N THR A 427 -0.02 -21.57 7.13
CA THR A 427 1.43 -21.68 7.30
C THR A 427 1.99 -20.33 7.71
N ILE A 428 2.79 -20.32 8.78
CA ILE A 428 3.59 -19.17 9.18
C ILE A 428 5.06 -19.51 8.91
N SER A 429 5.67 -18.84 7.93
CA SER A 429 7.07 -19.06 7.55
C SER A 429 7.94 -17.87 7.91
N ILE A 430 9.00 -18.10 8.66
CA ILE A 430 9.95 -17.09 9.11
C ILE A 430 11.35 -17.46 8.60
N VAL A 431 11.84 -16.72 7.62
CA VAL A 431 13.11 -16.98 6.94
C VAL A 431 14.08 -15.84 7.19
N ARG A 432 15.23 -16.13 7.81
CA ARG A 432 16.34 -15.17 8.06
C ARG A 432 15.88 -13.82 8.60
N SER A 433 14.84 -13.81 9.42
CA SER A 433 14.18 -12.60 9.89
C SER A 433 14.32 -12.45 11.40
N LYS A 434 14.26 -11.19 11.86
CA LYS A 434 14.14 -10.88 13.28
C LYS A 434 12.67 -10.63 13.59
N VAL A 435 12.07 -11.48 14.42
CA VAL A 435 10.67 -11.39 14.83
C VAL A 435 10.60 -11.29 16.34
N THR A 436 9.98 -10.22 16.85
CA THR A 436 9.55 -10.08 18.23
C THR A 436 8.03 -10.17 18.26
N ALA A 437 7.48 -11.25 18.82
CA ALA A 437 6.04 -11.46 18.90
C ALA A 437 5.59 -11.59 20.35
N GLU A 438 4.52 -10.89 20.72
CA GLU A 438 3.94 -10.91 22.06
C GLU A 438 2.42 -11.01 21.98
N GLY A 439 1.84 -11.88 22.79
CA GLY A 439 0.40 -12.02 22.95
C GLY A 439 0.10 -12.68 24.29
N ASP A 440 -0.94 -12.20 24.99
CA ASP A 440 -1.27 -12.71 26.34
C ASP A 440 -1.78 -14.17 26.31
N THR A 441 -2.26 -14.63 25.14
CA THR A 441 -2.61 -16.02 24.84
C THR A 441 -1.42 -16.74 24.23
N ALA A 442 -0.92 -16.29 23.07
CA ALA A 442 0.24 -16.88 22.41
C ALA A 442 1.01 -15.86 21.57
N ALA A 443 2.32 -16.00 21.48
CA ALA A 443 3.16 -15.14 20.66
C ALA A 443 2.96 -15.40 19.16
N ILE A 444 2.97 -16.67 18.74
CA ILE A 444 2.82 -17.08 17.33
C ILE A 444 1.96 -18.33 17.30
N PHE A 445 0.89 -18.34 16.49
CA PHE A 445 -0.02 -19.48 16.42
C PHE A 445 -0.54 -19.71 14.99
N ALA A 446 -0.31 -20.90 14.46
CA ALA A 446 -0.85 -21.34 13.18
C ALA A 446 -1.91 -22.43 13.41
N LEU A 447 -3.09 -22.26 12.82
CA LEU A 447 -4.23 -23.13 13.08
C LEU A 447 -4.96 -23.55 11.80
N ALA A 448 -5.39 -24.81 11.75
CA ALA A 448 -6.35 -25.30 10.78
C ALA A 448 -7.57 -25.92 11.48
N ILE A 449 -8.76 -25.57 11.01
CA ILE A 449 -10.03 -26.12 11.49
C ILE A 449 -10.52 -27.14 10.48
N SER A 450 -10.83 -28.36 10.92
CA SER A 450 -11.32 -29.43 10.04
C SER A 450 -12.20 -30.43 10.76
N ALA A 451 -13.09 -31.09 10.04
CA ALA A 451 -13.97 -32.13 10.60
C ALA A 451 -13.24 -33.44 10.92
N ASP A 452 -12.05 -33.69 10.34
CA ASP A 452 -11.31 -34.95 10.50
C ASP A 452 -9.99 -34.81 11.30
N GLY A 453 -9.62 -33.59 11.69
CA GLY A 453 -8.40 -33.29 12.43
C GLY A 453 -7.09 -33.56 11.68
N LYS A 454 -7.15 -33.81 10.36
CA LYS A 454 -5.96 -34.08 9.55
C LYS A 454 -5.29 -32.82 9.04
N ALA A 455 -6.04 -31.75 8.80
CA ALA A 455 -5.47 -30.45 8.45
C ALA A 455 -4.71 -29.91 9.67
N ILE A 456 -3.48 -29.45 9.50
CA ILE A 456 -2.64 -28.93 10.58
C ILE A 456 -2.05 -27.59 10.15
N GLY A 457 -2.33 -26.53 10.89
CA GLY A 457 -1.60 -25.28 10.74
C GLY A 457 -0.13 -25.48 11.13
N THR A 458 0.80 -24.97 10.32
CA THR A 458 2.24 -25.22 10.51
C THR A 458 3.06 -23.95 10.70
N ILE A 459 4.16 -24.07 11.43
CA ILE A 459 5.15 -23.02 11.59
C ILE A 459 6.47 -23.52 11.01
N GLU A 460 7.11 -22.71 10.17
CA GLU A 460 8.41 -22.99 9.59
C GLU A 460 9.39 -21.87 9.95
N ILE A 461 10.58 -22.23 10.44
CA ILE A 461 11.64 -21.27 10.77
C ILE A 461 12.93 -21.72 10.07
N GLU A 462 13.42 -20.91 9.14
CA GLU A 462 14.64 -21.19 8.38
C GLU A 462 15.68 -20.07 8.55
N GLY A 463 16.94 -20.43 8.77
CA GLY A 463 18.03 -19.46 8.91
C GLY A 463 17.93 -18.54 10.12
N ALA A 464 17.03 -18.85 11.07
CA ALA A 464 16.84 -18.18 12.34
C ALA A 464 16.65 -19.20 13.46
N ILE A 465 16.82 -18.74 14.70
CA ILE A 465 16.64 -19.55 15.91
C ILE A 465 15.68 -18.85 16.87
N ILE A 466 14.91 -19.64 17.62
CA ILE A 466 14.12 -19.15 18.74
C ILE A 466 15.10 -18.85 19.89
N GLN A 467 15.22 -17.57 20.24
CA GLN A 467 16.09 -17.09 21.33
C GLN A 467 15.31 -16.97 22.65
N THR A 468 14.04 -16.58 22.55
CA THR A 468 13.11 -16.47 23.68
C THR A 468 11.83 -17.21 23.32
N PRO A 469 11.28 -18.04 24.23
CA PRO A 469 11.87 -18.46 25.50
C PRO A 469 13.12 -19.32 25.30
N ALA A 470 13.99 -19.39 26.32
CA ALA A 470 15.16 -20.25 26.27
C ALA A 470 14.74 -21.72 26.14
N GLY A 471 15.29 -22.43 25.15
CA GLY A 471 14.86 -23.79 24.81
C GLY A 471 13.50 -23.86 24.12
N GLY A 472 12.98 -22.72 23.64
CA GLY A 472 11.74 -22.64 22.88
C GLY A 472 11.82 -23.44 21.59
N LYS A 473 10.70 -24.08 21.23
CA LYS A 473 10.54 -24.86 20.01
C LYS A 473 9.10 -24.78 19.52
N ILE A 474 8.88 -25.27 18.30
CA ILE A 474 7.54 -25.48 17.77
C ILE A 474 6.93 -26.68 18.49
N ILE A 475 5.74 -26.53 19.04
CA ILE A 475 4.96 -27.58 19.69
C ILE A 475 3.61 -27.73 19.00
N ASP A 476 3.08 -28.93 19.01
CA ASP A 476 1.80 -29.24 18.37
C ASP A 476 0.62 -28.85 19.28
N TYR A 477 -0.44 -28.36 18.66
CA TYR A 477 -1.72 -28.05 19.28
C TYR A 477 -2.83 -28.92 18.68
N ARG A 478 -3.68 -29.46 19.57
CA ARG A 478 -4.85 -30.26 19.22
C ARG A 478 -5.98 -30.05 20.22
N TYR A 479 -7.07 -29.46 19.76
CA TYR A 479 -8.31 -29.37 20.51
C TYR A 479 -9.45 -30.00 19.70
N GLU A 480 -10.32 -30.72 20.40
CA GLU A 480 -11.50 -31.39 19.85
C GLU A 480 -12.74 -30.82 20.51
N GLU A 481 -13.68 -30.35 19.70
CA GLU A 481 -14.96 -29.86 20.18
C GLU A 481 -16.13 -30.62 19.55
N GLU A 482 -16.99 -31.18 20.40
CA GLU A 482 -18.20 -31.89 19.98
C GLU A 482 -19.39 -30.94 19.95
N TYR A 483 -19.95 -30.71 18.75
CA TYR A 483 -21.17 -29.95 18.55
C TYR A 483 -22.37 -30.87 18.26
N SER A 484 -23.58 -30.33 18.44
CA SER A 484 -24.84 -30.99 18.07
C SER A 484 -24.91 -31.50 16.61
N ARG A 485 -24.03 -31.00 15.73
CA ARG A 485 -23.98 -31.30 14.28
C ARG A 485 -22.75 -32.11 13.85
N GLY A 486 -21.85 -32.48 14.77
CA GLY A 486 -20.61 -33.21 14.48
C GLY A 486 -19.43 -32.74 15.32
N ILE A 487 -18.27 -33.35 15.11
CA ILE A 487 -17.00 -33.01 15.79
C ILE A 487 -16.23 -32.01 14.93
N SER A 488 -15.68 -30.97 15.55
CA SER A 488 -14.72 -30.04 14.94
C SER A 488 -13.36 -30.21 15.60
N TYR A 489 -12.31 -30.22 14.80
CA TYR A 489 -10.93 -30.28 15.29
C TYR A 489 -10.21 -28.98 14.96
N GLU A 490 -9.58 -28.43 16.00
CA GLU A 490 -8.59 -27.38 15.88
C GLU A 490 -7.19 -28.01 15.97
N ALA A 491 -6.43 -27.88 14.90
CA ALA A 491 -5.18 -28.59 14.71
C ALA A 491 -4.10 -27.64 14.19
N GLY A 492 -3.02 -27.47 14.95
CA GLY A 492 -2.05 -26.42 14.66
C GLY A 492 -0.72 -26.57 15.36
N GLN A 493 0.04 -25.48 15.32
CA GLN A 493 1.37 -25.37 15.93
C GLN A 493 1.56 -23.99 16.56
N THR A 494 2.26 -23.95 17.69
CA THR A 494 2.62 -22.71 18.41
C THR A 494 4.07 -22.79 18.88
N ILE A 495 4.61 -21.67 19.36
CA ILE A 495 5.92 -21.64 20.03
C ILE A 495 5.72 -21.91 21.52
N GLY A 496 6.54 -22.78 22.10
CA GLY A 496 6.43 -23.13 23.51
C GLY A 496 7.65 -23.84 24.09
N THR A 497 7.50 -24.28 25.34
CA THR A 497 8.49 -25.05 26.09
C THR A 497 7.88 -26.37 26.58
N GLY A 498 8.32 -27.50 26.02
CA GLY A 498 7.83 -28.84 26.40
C GLY A 498 7.62 -29.76 25.20
N ASP A 499 7.58 -31.07 25.41
CA ASP A 499 7.43 -32.07 24.33
C ASP A 499 5.99 -32.58 24.16
N ALA A 500 5.04 -32.09 24.98
CA ALA A 500 3.66 -32.53 24.93
C ALA A 500 2.86 -31.76 23.88
N VAL A 501 1.91 -32.46 23.25
CA VAL A 501 0.83 -31.82 22.49
C VAL A 501 -0.06 -31.08 23.48
N VAL A 502 -0.32 -29.80 23.23
CA VAL A 502 -1.20 -28.97 24.06
C VAL A 502 -2.61 -28.94 23.48
N ASP A 503 -3.61 -28.87 24.35
CA ASP A 503 -5.04 -28.86 24.02
C ASP A 503 -5.73 -27.52 24.33
N SER A 504 -4.98 -26.57 24.88
CA SER A 504 -5.44 -25.22 25.17
C SER A 504 -4.34 -24.22 24.83
N PRO A 505 -4.66 -23.11 24.14
CA PRO A 505 -3.67 -22.07 23.87
C PRO A 505 -3.25 -21.32 25.14
N TYR A 506 -3.97 -21.52 26.26
CA TYR A 506 -3.65 -20.95 27.58
C TYR A 506 -2.75 -21.85 28.43
N ASN A 507 -2.33 -23.00 27.89
CA ASN A 507 -1.40 -23.89 28.58
C ASN A 507 -0.09 -23.17 28.91
N GLU A 508 0.46 -23.39 30.10
CA GLU A 508 1.71 -22.76 30.55
C GLU A 508 2.91 -23.06 29.64
N ALA A 509 2.85 -24.15 28.87
CA ALA A 509 3.86 -24.49 27.87
C ALA A 509 3.87 -23.53 26.66
N VAL A 510 2.78 -22.80 26.39
CA VAL A 510 2.68 -21.87 25.26
C VAL A 510 3.43 -20.58 25.57
N ALA A 511 4.29 -20.16 24.64
CA ALA A 511 5.07 -18.94 24.80
C ALA A 511 4.20 -17.70 24.53
N LYS A 512 4.08 -16.83 25.53
CA LYS A 512 3.42 -15.52 25.42
C LYS A 512 4.29 -14.43 24.79
N SER A 513 5.60 -14.65 24.81
CA SER A 513 6.59 -13.78 24.17
C SER A 513 7.61 -14.64 23.47
N THR A 514 7.92 -14.28 22.24
CA THR A 514 8.91 -14.97 21.40
C THR A 514 9.83 -13.96 20.74
N VAL A 515 11.12 -14.28 20.75
CA VAL A 515 12.14 -13.59 19.94
C VAL A 515 12.80 -14.62 19.06
N ILE A 516 12.63 -14.47 17.75
CA ILE A 516 13.31 -15.23 16.72
C ILE A 516 14.28 -14.28 16.04
N ALA A 517 15.53 -14.71 15.85
CA ALA A 517 16.51 -13.91 15.13
C ALA A 517 17.45 -14.79 14.33
N PRO A 518 18.06 -14.26 13.25
CA PRO A 518 19.08 -14.96 12.50
C PRO A 518 20.17 -15.48 13.46
N SER A 519 20.65 -16.69 13.20
CA SER A 519 21.79 -17.20 13.95
C SER A 519 22.96 -16.23 13.73
N GLU A 520 23.57 -15.71 14.80
CA GLU A 520 24.84 -15.01 14.64
C GLU A 520 25.81 -16.00 13.99
N GLU A 521 26.22 -15.74 12.75
CA GLU A 521 27.38 -16.43 12.19
C GLU A 521 28.51 -16.24 13.20
N ALA A 522 28.96 -17.35 13.79
CA ALA A 522 30.15 -17.35 14.62
C ALA A 522 31.27 -16.75 13.76
N LYS A 523 31.66 -15.50 14.04
CA LYS A 523 32.85 -14.88 13.44
C LYS A 523 33.95 -15.94 13.50
N PRO A 524 34.66 -16.24 12.40
CA PRO A 524 35.69 -17.26 12.42
C PRO A 524 36.64 -16.93 13.57
N LYS A 525 36.73 -17.83 14.55
CA LYS A 525 37.62 -17.66 15.70
C LYS A 525 39.01 -17.38 15.14
N ALA A 526 39.56 -16.21 15.43
CA ALA A 526 40.96 -15.95 15.22
C ALA A 526 41.73 -17.03 16.00
N ASN A 527 42.46 -17.88 15.27
CA ASN A 527 43.24 -18.95 15.84
C ASN A 527 44.31 -18.34 16.77
N PRO A 528 44.37 -18.68 18.07
CA PRO A 528 45.36 -18.10 18.97
C PRO A 528 46.65 -18.90 18.90
N GLU A 529 47.38 -18.80 17.80
CA GLU A 529 48.76 -19.28 17.76
C GLU A 529 49.55 -18.57 16.65
N GLU A 530 50.09 -17.40 16.97
CA GLU A 530 51.39 -17.03 16.43
C GLU A 530 52.18 -16.30 17.51
N ALA A 531 53.16 -17.03 18.05
CA ALA A 531 54.03 -16.58 19.11
C ALA A 531 54.87 -15.37 18.67
N THR A 532 54.95 -14.41 19.58
CA THR A 532 55.79 -13.21 19.53
C THR A 532 57.25 -13.52 19.22
N PRO A 533 57.93 -12.78 18.32
CA PRO A 533 59.36 -12.90 18.15
C PRO A 533 60.09 -12.16 19.29
N VAL A 534 60.95 -12.89 19.99
CA VAL A 534 61.86 -12.37 21.03
C VAL A 534 62.98 -11.57 20.37
N VAL A 535 63.04 -10.27 20.66
CA VAL A 535 64.13 -9.37 20.24
C VAL A 535 65.27 -9.40 21.25
N LYS A 536 66.52 -9.62 20.79
CA LYS A 536 67.78 -9.25 21.48
C LYS A 536 68.89 -8.86 20.46
N PRO A 537 69.89 -8.05 20.86
CA PRO A 537 70.25 -6.80 20.16
C PRO A 537 71.53 -6.82 19.31
N ALA A 538 71.67 -5.75 18.51
CA ALA A 538 72.69 -5.48 17.50
C ALA A 538 74.12 -5.22 18.01
N LYS A 539 75.11 -5.51 17.15
CA LYS A 539 76.45 -4.86 17.13
C LYS A 539 76.96 -4.67 15.70
N GLN A 540 77.62 -3.53 15.51
CA GLN A 540 78.03 -2.81 14.29
C GLN A 540 79.05 -3.53 13.38
N GLN A 541 79.05 -3.19 12.08
CA GLN A 541 80.17 -2.49 11.44
C GLN A 541 79.84 -1.93 10.05
N THR A 542 80.48 -0.80 9.75
CA THR A 542 80.30 0.13 8.62
C THR A 542 81.53 0.08 7.71
N LEU A 543 81.39 0.21 6.37
CA LEU A 543 82.06 1.20 5.46
C LEU A 543 81.86 0.77 3.97
N VAL A 544 81.13 1.54 3.14
CA VAL A 544 81.53 2.68 2.26
C VAL A 544 82.17 2.23 0.92
N THR A 545 81.58 2.51 -0.26
CA THR A 545 81.66 3.73 -1.12
C THR A 545 80.82 3.43 -2.39
N GLY A 546 80.21 4.35 -3.18
CA GLY A 546 80.11 5.81 -3.19
C GLY A 546 79.50 6.32 -4.52
N ALA A 547 79.02 7.58 -4.49
CA ALA A 547 78.76 8.54 -5.60
C ALA A 547 77.54 8.32 -6.54
N LYS A 548 76.76 9.33 -6.99
CA LYS A 548 76.74 10.79 -6.78
C LYS A 548 75.53 11.43 -7.54
N ALA A 549 75.01 12.52 -6.95
CA ALA A 549 74.36 13.72 -7.51
C ALA A 549 72.85 13.74 -7.87
N GLU A 550 72.28 14.90 -7.52
CA GLU A 550 70.88 15.37 -7.46
C GLU A 550 70.79 16.71 -8.28
N PRO A 551 69.74 17.55 -8.16
CA PRO A 551 68.49 17.72 -8.94
C PRO A 551 68.44 19.02 -9.79
N ALA A 552 67.30 19.37 -10.45
CA ALA A 552 66.77 20.75 -10.61
C ALA A 552 65.44 20.87 -11.41
N GLU A 553 64.83 22.06 -11.32
CA GLU A 553 63.43 22.49 -11.43
C GLU A 553 62.84 22.86 -12.82
N ALA A 554 61.50 22.98 -12.80
CA ALA A 554 60.51 23.79 -13.55
C ALA A 554 60.90 24.83 -14.61
N LYS A 555 60.06 24.94 -15.68
CA LYS A 555 59.48 26.22 -16.20
C LYS A 555 58.45 26.03 -17.34
N LYS A 556 57.21 26.50 -17.08
CA LYS A 556 56.31 27.40 -17.85
C LYS A 556 56.35 27.38 -19.40
N ASN A 557 55.18 27.15 -20.03
CA ASN A 557 54.58 27.96 -21.12
C ASN A 557 53.17 27.45 -21.52
N LEU A 558 52.16 28.31 -21.43
CA LEU A 558 50.86 28.22 -22.15
C LEU A 558 51.05 28.76 -23.60
N PRO A 559 50.23 28.35 -24.59
CA PRO A 559 48.94 29.03 -24.83
C PRO A 559 47.77 28.14 -25.29
N ALA A 560 46.57 28.60 -24.89
CA ALA A 560 45.34 28.79 -25.66
C ALA A 560 44.61 27.65 -26.43
N THR A 561 43.35 27.50 -26.02
CA THR A 561 42.10 27.33 -26.81
C THR A 561 41.80 26.03 -27.55
N GLY A 562 40.57 25.54 -27.35
CA GLY A 562 39.69 25.14 -28.45
C GLY A 562 39.16 23.72 -28.38
N ASP A 563 37.84 23.62 -28.36
CA ASP A 563 37.00 22.41 -28.46
C ASP A 563 37.46 21.38 -29.50
N ALA A 564 37.21 20.10 -29.17
CA ALA A 564 36.36 19.16 -29.92
C ALA A 564 36.82 17.71 -29.73
N SER A 565 35.97 16.92 -29.08
CA SER A 565 35.91 15.45 -29.20
C SER A 565 35.59 15.03 -30.66
N PRO A 566 35.65 13.73 -31.02
CA PRO A 566 36.64 12.69 -30.74
C PRO A 566 37.01 11.93 -32.06
N VAL A 567 37.60 10.73 -31.90
CA VAL A 567 37.82 9.64 -32.88
C VAL A 567 39.27 9.52 -33.36
N GLY A 568 39.90 8.39 -33.00
CA GLY A 568 40.90 7.77 -33.87
C GLY A 568 42.05 7.03 -33.21
N LEU A 569 41.82 5.74 -32.95
CA LEU A 569 42.69 4.62 -33.35
C LEU A 569 44.00 4.29 -32.59
N ALA A 570 44.11 2.97 -32.38
CA ALA A 570 45.26 2.08 -32.52
C ALA A 570 45.62 1.36 -31.20
N ALA A 571 45.23 0.09 -31.01
CA ALA A 571 45.68 -1.15 -31.66
C ALA A 571 46.94 -1.74 -31.02
N THR A 572 46.78 -2.93 -30.41
CA THR A 572 47.69 -4.09 -30.40
C THR A 572 47.11 -5.14 -29.44
N ALA A 573 47.21 -6.46 -29.57
CA ALA A 573 47.32 -7.45 -30.65
C ALA A 573 47.43 -8.83 -29.94
N PHE A 574 47.17 -9.91 -30.70
CA PHE A 574 47.36 -11.35 -30.41
C PHE A 574 46.25 -12.09 -29.65
N ALA A 575 45.85 -13.31 -29.98
CA ALA A 575 45.89 -14.18 -31.18
C ALA A 575 45.33 -15.54 -30.70
N GLY A 576 44.50 -16.21 -31.49
CA GLY A 576 44.25 -17.64 -31.27
C GLY A 576 42.94 -18.21 -31.84
N VAL A 577 42.98 -18.61 -33.13
CA VAL A 577 42.42 -19.83 -33.76
C VAL A 577 40.93 -20.19 -33.53
N ALA A 578 40.10 -20.68 -34.45
CA ALA A 578 39.91 -20.67 -35.91
C ALA A 578 38.63 -21.49 -36.18
N ALA A 579 37.78 -21.00 -37.09
CA ALA A 579 36.88 -21.72 -38.01
C ALA A 579 35.64 -22.52 -37.54
N ALA A 580 34.57 -22.32 -38.34
CA ALA A 580 33.38 -23.16 -38.63
C ALA A 580 32.12 -22.85 -37.79
N PHE A 581 30.92 -22.51 -38.29
CA PHE A 581 30.31 -22.49 -39.63
C PHE A 581 29.29 -21.33 -39.72
N ALA A 582 29.31 -20.58 -40.82
CA ALA A 582 28.21 -19.76 -41.29
C ALA A 582 27.59 -20.48 -42.51
N SER A 583 26.30 -20.84 -42.43
CA SER A 583 25.46 -21.06 -43.62
C SER A 583 24.01 -21.37 -43.21
N LEU A 584 23.17 -20.34 -43.00
CA LEU A 584 21.71 -20.44 -43.27
C LEU A 584 21.06 -19.05 -43.33
N ALA A 585 21.41 -18.26 -44.35
CA ALA A 585 20.65 -17.03 -44.69
C ALA A 585 20.74 -16.79 -46.21
N ALA A 586 20.36 -17.80 -46.98
CA ALA A 586 20.23 -17.71 -48.44
C ALA A 586 19.22 -18.76 -48.93
N LEU A 587 17.97 -18.65 -48.48
CA LEU A 587 16.78 -19.30 -49.06
C LEU A 587 15.59 -18.96 -48.18
N LEU A 588 14.90 -17.85 -48.46
CA LEU A 588 13.48 -17.61 -48.12
C LEU A 588 12.94 -16.27 -48.65
N ALA A 589 13.51 -15.75 -49.74
CA ALA A 589 12.89 -14.68 -50.54
C ALA A 589 12.05 -15.23 -51.73
N GLY A 590 11.64 -16.50 -51.66
CA GLY A 590 11.00 -17.18 -52.78
C GLY A 590 10.12 -18.35 -52.36
N PHE A 591 9.09 -18.11 -51.55
CA PHE A 591 7.95 -19.04 -51.48
C PHE A 591 6.60 -18.42 -51.02
N ILE A 592 6.47 -17.08 -50.97
CA ILE A 592 5.15 -16.44 -50.81
C ILE A 592 4.73 -15.82 -52.15
N ALA A 593 4.64 -16.69 -53.14
CA ALA A 593 3.82 -16.50 -54.30
C ALA A 593 3.32 -17.89 -54.70
N ARG A 594 1.99 -18.09 -54.61
CA ARG A 594 1.20 -19.15 -55.24
C ARG A 594 0.88 -20.39 -54.38
N ARG A 595 -0.20 -20.26 -53.59
CA ARG A 595 -1.43 -21.10 -53.63
C ARG A 595 -2.47 -20.47 -52.68
N LYS A 596 -3.29 -19.53 -53.16
CA LYS A 596 -4.70 -19.80 -53.49
C LYS A 596 -4.89 -20.79 -54.65
N ARG A 597 -5.43 -21.97 -54.30
CA ARG A 597 -6.33 -22.88 -55.03
C ARG A 597 -6.18 -24.26 -54.39
N GLU A 598 -6.94 -24.51 -53.33
CA GLU A 598 -8.19 -25.28 -53.29
C GLU A 598 -9.04 -24.77 -52.14
#